data_AF-A0A4R3V7M3-F1
#
_entry.id   AF-A0A4R3V7M3-F1
#
_cell.length_a   1.000
_cell.length_b   1.000
_cell.length_c   1.000
_cell.angle_alpha   90.00
_cell.angle_beta   90.00
_cell.angle_gamma   90.00
#
_symmetry.space_group_name_H-M   'P 1'
#
loop_
_entity.id
_entity.type
_entity.pdbx_description
1 polymer ?
#
loop_
_entity_poly.entity_id
_entity_poly.type
_entity_poly.pdbx_seq_one_letter_code
_entity_poly.pdbx_strand_id
1 'polypeptide(L)'
;MQEPSAESLLEELRAVDAERARRAADPALEARVQALKTWQQRRFAHTYADLLAHPRYEAATRFFLHELYGPDDYRQRDAQFARVIPTLTRLFPDEVVDTVARLARLHALSERLDTCMAEHLPSAAITAQDYANAWLACGEPASRQQQIELTMAVGEALDRLTRKPLLRQTLKLMRGPAQMAGLGALQSFLESIPGP
;
A
#
# COMPACT_ATOMS: atom_id res chain seq x y z
N MET A 1 9.24 19.09 -4.61
CA MET A 1 8.33 17.93 -4.68
C MET A 1 7.76 17.94 -6.08
N GLN A 2 7.95 16.87 -6.86
CA GLN A 2 7.52 16.80 -8.26
C GLN A 2 5.99 16.76 -8.31
N GLU A 3 5.37 17.49 -9.24
CA GLU A 3 3.92 17.45 -9.41
C GLU A 3 3.48 16.02 -9.80
N PRO A 4 2.38 15.50 -9.22
CA PRO A 4 1.92 14.16 -9.51
C PRO A 4 1.55 14.06 -10.99
N SER A 5 2.30 13.26 -11.75
CA SER A 5 2.11 13.04 -13.17
C SER A 5 1.89 11.55 -13.45
N ALA A 6 1.26 11.22 -14.57
CA ALA A 6 1.11 9.83 -14.97
C ALA A 6 2.47 9.11 -15.02
N GLU A 7 3.52 9.82 -15.43
CA GLU A 7 4.89 9.31 -15.46
C GLU A 7 5.42 8.99 -14.05
N SER A 8 5.27 9.91 -13.09
CA SER A 8 5.74 9.68 -11.72
C SER A 8 5.00 8.51 -11.06
N LEU A 9 3.70 8.34 -11.28
CA LEU A 9 2.98 7.17 -10.77
C LEU A 9 3.48 5.85 -11.41
N LEU A 10 3.79 5.87 -12.71
CA LEU A 10 4.34 4.70 -13.40
C LEU A 10 5.77 4.39 -12.95
N GLU A 11 6.54 5.39 -12.51
CA GLU A 11 7.87 5.17 -11.88
C GLU A 11 7.73 4.41 -10.56
N GLU A 12 6.78 4.79 -9.70
CA GLU A 12 6.55 4.10 -8.43
C GLU A 12 6.13 2.63 -8.64
N LEU A 13 5.25 2.36 -9.62
CA LEU A 13 4.89 0.98 -9.97
C LEU A 13 6.09 0.18 -10.51
N ARG A 14 6.95 0.80 -11.33
CA ARG A 14 8.18 0.16 -11.81
C ARG A 14 9.14 -0.17 -10.67
N ALA A 15 9.24 0.69 -9.65
CA ALA A 15 10.07 0.44 -8.48
C ALA A 15 9.56 -0.77 -7.69
N VAL A 16 8.24 -0.91 -7.53
CA VAL A 16 7.62 -2.09 -6.91
C VAL A 16 7.94 -3.37 -7.70
N ASP A 17 7.79 -3.34 -9.03
CA ASP A 17 8.07 -4.50 -9.88
C ASP A 17 9.56 -4.88 -9.87
N ALA A 18 10.46 -3.90 -9.75
CA ALA A 18 11.89 -4.15 -9.61
C ALA A 18 12.21 -4.89 -8.29
N GLU A 19 11.60 -4.50 -7.17
CA GLU A 19 11.76 -5.20 -5.89
C GLU A 19 11.21 -6.63 -5.96
N ARG A 20 10.06 -6.83 -6.62
CA ARG A 20 9.51 -8.18 -6.86
C ARG A 20 10.43 -9.04 -7.71
N ALA A 21 10.96 -8.50 -8.80
CA ALA A 21 11.88 -9.21 -9.67
C ALA A 21 13.17 -9.60 -8.93
N ARG A 22 13.71 -8.69 -8.10
CA ARG A 22 14.87 -8.94 -7.25
C ARG A 22 14.65 -10.13 -6.30
N ARG A 23 13.50 -10.18 -5.63
CA ARG A 23 13.19 -11.26 -4.69
C ARG A 23 12.87 -12.57 -5.42
N ALA A 24 12.20 -12.52 -6.57
CA ALA A 24 11.94 -13.71 -7.38
C ALA A 24 13.25 -14.40 -7.85
N ALA A 25 14.33 -13.65 -7.99
CA ALA A 25 15.66 -14.18 -8.32
C ALA A 25 16.37 -14.85 -7.12
N ASP A 26 15.90 -14.63 -5.89
CA ASP A 26 16.46 -15.22 -4.66
C ASP A 26 15.31 -15.79 -3.78
N PRO A 27 15.00 -17.10 -3.90
CA PRO A 27 13.93 -17.73 -3.13
C PRO A 27 14.07 -17.60 -1.60
N ALA A 28 15.29 -17.49 -1.08
CA ALA A 28 15.52 -17.31 0.35
C ALA A 28 15.23 -15.88 0.80
N LEU A 29 15.52 -14.88 -0.04
CA LEU A 29 15.10 -13.49 0.19
C LEU A 29 13.57 -13.35 0.10
N GLU A 30 12.94 -13.91 -0.95
CA GLU A 30 11.48 -13.89 -1.09
C GLU A 30 10.79 -14.48 0.15
N ALA A 31 11.24 -15.65 0.62
CA ALA A 31 10.69 -16.28 1.83
C ALA A 31 10.83 -15.39 3.08
N ARG A 32 11.97 -14.70 3.24
CA ARG A 32 12.19 -13.76 4.35
C ARG A 32 11.31 -12.52 4.25
N VAL A 33 11.13 -11.97 3.06
CA VAL A 33 10.23 -10.82 2.82
C VAL A 33 8.78 -11.19 3.15
N GLN A 34 8.29 -12.34 2.67
CA GLN A 34 6.93 -12.78 2.95
C GLN A 34 6.69 -13.03 4.45
N ALA A 35 7.66 -13.64 5.12
CA ALA A 35 7.63 -13.81 6.56
C ALA A 35 7.64 -12.46 7.30
N LEU A 36 8.46 -11.50 6.85
CA LEU A 36 8.56 -10.16 7.42
C LEU A 36 7.23 -9.41 7.32
N LYS A 37 6.61 -9.39 6.14
CA LYS A 37 5.29 -8.78 5.92
C LYS A 37 4.24 -9.38 6.85
N THR A 38 4.20 -10.71 6.94
CA THR A 38 3.30 -11.42 7.85
C THR A 38 3.56 -11.05 9.31
N TRP A 39 4.83 -10.96 9.73
CA TRP A 39 5.21 -10.60 11.08
C TRP A 39 4.82 -9.16 11.41
N GLN A 40 5.08 -8.21 10.50
CA GLN A 40 4.70 -6.79 10.65
C GLN A 40 3.18 -6.64 10.75
N GLN A 41 2.41 -7.32 9.90
CA GLN A 41 0.95 -7.30 9.94
C GLN A 41 0.42 -7.80 11.29
N ARG A 42 0.93 -8.95 11.78
CA ARG A 42 0.55 -9.50 13.10
C ARG A 42 0.91 -8.55 14.24
N ARG A 43 2.11 -7.96 14.20
CA ARG A 43 2.52 -6.96 15.19
C ARG A 43 1.58 -5.76 15.18
N PHE A 44 1.25 -5.23 14.00
CA PHE A 44 0.32 -4.09 13.90
C PHE A 44 -1.07 -4.45 14.42
N ALA A 45 -1.62 -5.61 14.06
CA ALA A 45 -2.91 -6.08 14.57
C ALA A 45 -2.91 -6.20 16.10
N HIS A 46 -1.79 -6.64 16.70
CA HIS A 46 -1.65 -6.69 18.15
C HIS A 46 -1.53 -5.29 18.77
N THR A 47 -0.72 -4.40 18.20
CA THR A 47 -0.52 -3.03 18.69
C THR A 47 -1.79 -2.20 18.65
N TYR A 48 -2.66 -2.41 17.66
CA TYR A 48 -3.89 -1.66 17.45
C TYR A 48 -5.16 -2.49 17.67
N ALA A 49 -5.09 -3.47 18.57
CA ALA A 49 -6.20 -4.36 18.89
C ALA A 49 -7.42 -3.60 19.45
N ASP A 50 -7.19 -2.49 20.15
CA ASP A 50 -8.20 -1.58 20.65
C ASP A 50 -8.97 -0.89 19.51
N LEU A 51 -8.26 -0.40 18.49
CA LEU A 51 -8.87 0.20 17.30
C LEU A 51 -9.64 -0.84 16.47
N LEU A 52 -9.12 -2.07 16.37
CA LEU A 52 -9.81 -3.19 15.73
C LEU A 52 -11.09 -3.60 16.46
N ALA A 53 -11.14 -3.46 17.79
CA ALA A 53 -12.32 -3.77 18.59
C ALA A 53 -13.36 -2.63 18.60
N HIS A 54 -12.99 -1.43 18.15
CA HIS A 54 -13.86 -0.26 18.20
C HIS A 54 -14.74 -0.18 16.94
N PRO A 55 -16.08 -0.24 17.03
CA PRO A 55 -16.97 -0.32 15.85
C PRO A 55 -16.80 0.80 14.83
N ARG A 56 -16.43 2.00 15.29
CA ARG A 56 -16.13 3.15 14.42
C ARG A 56 -14.85 2.98 13.60
N TYR A 57 -13.84 2.31 14.14
CA TYR A 57 -12.48 2.28 13.57
C TYR A 57 -12.13 0.94 12.93
N GLU A 58 -12.84 -0.14 13.28
CA GLU A 58 -12.58 -1.50 12.81
C GLU A 58 -12.38 -1.57 11.28
N ALA A 59 -13.33 -1.03 10.50
CA ALA A 59 -13.27 -1.12 9.05
C ALA A 59 -12.04 -0.40 8.47
N ALA A 60 -11.69 0.77 9.03
CA ALA A 60 -10.51 1.52 8.60
C ALA A 60 -9.22 0.80 9.00
N THR A 61 -9.13 0.30 10.23
CA THR A 61 -7.96 -0.44 10.70
C THR A 61 -7.75 -1.74 9.90
N ARG A 62 -8.82 -2.46 9.54
CA ARG A 62 -8.75 -3.63 8.65
C ARG A 62 -8.28 -3.25 7.25
N PHE A 63 -8.81 -2.17 6.67
CA PHE A 63 -8.37 -1.67 5.36
C PHE A 63 -6.86 -1.41 5.34
N PHE A 64 -6.32 -0.68 6.34
CA PHE A 64 -4.87 -0.46 6.41
C PHE A 64 -4.06 -1.75 6.57
N LEU A 65 -4.52 -2.69 7.41
CA LEU A 65 -3.82 -3.96 7.65
C LEU A 65 -3.82 -4.92 6.45
N HIS A 66 -4.84 -4.86 5.59
CA HIS A 66 -5.04 -5.81 4.52
C HIS A 66 -4.78 -5.25 3.12
N GLU A 67 -4.95 -3.95 2.89
CA GLU A 67 -4.83 -3.38 1.54
C GLU A 67 -3.51 -2.62 1.33
N LEU A 68 -2.94 -2.08 2.42
CA LEU A 68 -1.68 -1.32 2.43
C LEU A 68 -0.49 -2.13 2.94
N TYR A 69 -0.72 -3.02 3.92
CA TYR A 69 0.32 -3.82 4.58
C TYR A 69 0.05 -5.34 4.54
N GLY A 70 -0.90 -5.79 3.73
CA GLY A 70 -1.22 -7.22 3.64
C GLY A 70 -0.12 -8.02 2.94
N PRO A 71 0.01 -9.32 3.25
CA PRO A 71 0.96 -10.22 2.59
C PRO A 71 0.48 -10.68 1.20
N ASP A 72 -0.68 -10.20 0.73
CA ASP A 72 -1.32 -10.70 -0.48
C ASP A 72 -0.55 -10.30 -1.75
N ASP A 73 -0.72 -11.11 -2.79
CA ASP A 73 -0.07 -10.91 -4.09
C ASP A 73 -0.78 -9.81 -4.90
N TYR A 74 -0.33 -8.57 -4.75
CA TYR A 74 -0.91 -7.42 -5.47
C TYR A 74 -0.45 -7.27 -6.91
N ARG A 75 0.31 -8.23 -7.49
CA ARG A 75 0.81 -8.13 -8.87
C ARG A 75 -0.31 -7.88 -9.89
N GLN A 76 -1.44 -8.56 -9.72
CA GLN A 76 -2.59 -8.37 -10.61
C GLN A 76 -3.23 -6.98 -10.42
N ARG A 77 -3.33 -6.48 -9.19
CA ARG A 77 -3.85 -5.15 -8.89
C ARG A 77 -2.99 -4.07 -9.54
N ASP A 78 -1.68 -4.16 -9.39
CA ASP A 78 -0.76 -3.13 -9.85
C ASP A 78 -0.67 -3.08 -11.39
N ALA A 79 -0.70 -4.25 -12.05
CA ALA A 79 -0.77 -4.32 -13.51
C ALA A 79 -2.07 -3.71 -14.06
N GLN A 80 -3.19 -3.94 -13.37
CA GLN A 80 -4.47 -3.30 -13.70
C GLN A 80 -4.42 -1.79 -13.45
N PHE A 81 -3.74 -1.37 -12.38
CA PHE A 81 -3.57 0.03 -12.03
C PHE A 81 -2.73 0.79 -13.07
N ALA A 82 -1.62 0.21 -13.52
CA ALA A 82 -0.75 0.79 -14.55
C ALA A 82 -1.52 1.18 -15.82
N ARG A 83 -2.50 0.35 -16.22
CA ARG A 83 -3.30 0.56 -17.43
C ARG A 83 -4.28 1.74 -17.32
N VAL A 84 -4.71 2.09 -16.10
CA VAL A 84 -5.68 3.16 -15.89
C VAL A 84 -5.06 4.48 -15.50
N ILE A 85 -3.81 4.51 -15.04
CA ILE A 85 -3.12 5.74 -14.62
C ILE A 85 -3.31 6.89 -15.64
N PRO A 86 -3.06 6.71 -16.95
CA PRO A 86 -3.21 7.82 -17.91
C PRO A 86 -4.65 8.35 -18.02
N THR A 87 -5.62 7.47 -17.84
CA THR A 87 -7.05 7.85 -17.84
C THR A 87 -7.43 8.51 -16.53
N LEU A 88 -6.91 8.00 -15.41
CA LEU A 88 -7.13 8.51 -14.06
C LEU A 88 -6.62 9.96 -13.95
N THR A 89 -5.39 10.22 -14.39
CA THR A 89 -4.80 11.58 -14.37
C THR A 89 -5.52 12.58 -15.27
N ARG A 90 -6.26 12.10 -16.29
CA ARG A 90 -6.99 12.97 -17.22
C ARG A 90 -8.44 13.23 -16.77
N LEU A 91 -9.08 12.26 -16.13
CA LEU A 91 -10.51 12.30 -15.84
C LEU A 91 -10.85 12.67 -14.40
N PHE A 92 -9.92 12.50 -13.46
CA PHE A 92 -10.17 12.75 -12.05
C PHE A 92 -9.59 14.09 -11.59
N PRO A 93 -10.17 14.71 -10.55
CA PRO A 93 -9.63 15.94 -9.96
C PRO A 93 -8.22 15.72 -9.41
N ASP A 94 -7.40 16.78 -9.44
CA ASP A 94 -6.01 16.75 -8.95
C ASP A 94 -5.87 16.20 -7.53
N GLU A 95 -6.83 16.47 -6.64
CA GLU A 95 -6.83 15.94 -5.27
C GLU A 95 -6.87 14.40 -5.23
N VAL A 96 -7.62 13.77 -6.15
CA VAL A 96 -7.67 12.30 -6.26
C VAL A 96 -6.35 11.79 -6.82
N VAL A 97 -5.81 12.44 -7.84
CA VAL A 97 -4.53 12.07 -8.47
C VAL A 97 -3.38 12.16 -7.46
N ASP A 98 -3.32 13.23 -6.67
CA ASP A 98 -2.31 13.41 -5.60
C ASP A 98 -2.43 12.34 -4.52
N THR A 99 -3.66 11.99 -4.12
CA THR A 99 -3.90 10.91 -3.15
C THR A 99 -3.37 9.57 -3.67
N VAL A 100 -3.65 9.26 -4.93
CA VAL A 100 -3.15 8.05 -5.58
C VAL A 100 -1.62 8.07 -5.69
N ALA A 101 -1.02 9.21 -6.05
CA ALA A 101 0.44 9.33 -6.14
C ALA A 101 1.10 9.07 -4.78
N ARG A 102 0.53 9.60 -3.69
CA ARG A 102 1.02 9.33 -2.32
C ARG A 102 0.88 7.86 -1.93
N LEU A 103 -0.23 7.22 -2.30
CA LEU A 103 -0.43 5.78 -2.10
C LEU A 103 0.62 4.94 -2.85
N ALA A 104 0.86 5.25 -4.14
CA ALA A 104 1.84 4.55 -4.95
C ALA A 104 3.27 4.71 -4.37
N ARG A 105 3.64 5.93 -3.98
CA ARG A 105 4.93 6.22 -3.34
C ARG A 105 5.08 5.54 -1.98
N LEU A 106 4.02 5.49 -1.18
CA LEU A 106 4.00 4.77 0.09
C LEU A 106 4.21 3.27 -0.15
N HIS A 107 3.56 2.70 -1.16
CA HIS A 107 3.71 1.28 -1.51
C HIS A 107 5.14 0.96 -1.97
N ALA A 108 5.68 1.71 -2.93
CA ALA A 108 7.04 1.53 -3.42
C ALA A 108 8.10 1.64 -2.31
N LEU A 109 7.97 2.66 -1.45
CA LEU A 109 8.84 2.83 -0.30
C LEU A 109 8.75 1.66 0.68
N SER A 110 7.54 1.15 0.94
CA SER A 110 7.33 0.01 1.83
C SER A 110 7.98 -1.25 1.27
N GLU A 111 7.79 -1.54 -0.02
CA GLU A 111 8.42 -2.70 -0.68
C GLU A 111 9.95 -2.65 -0.60
N ARG A 112 10.55 -1.49 -0.89
CA ARG A 112 12.02 -1.32 -0.77
C ARG A 112 12.51 -1.56 0.65
N LEU A 113 11.80 -1.02 1.65
CA LEU A 113 12.17 -1.15 3.05
C LEU A 113 11.98 -2.58 3.57
N ASP A 114 10.98 -3.30 3.08
CA ASP A 114 10.77 -4.71 3.41
C ASP A 114 11.89 -5.59 2.83
N THR A 115 12.34 -5.32 1.60
CA THR A 115 13.53 -5.99 1.05
C THR A 115 14.76 -5.68 1.90
N CYS A 116 15.05 -4.40 2.18
CA CYS A 116 16.19 -3.98 3.00
C CYS A 116 16.22 -4.69 4.36
N MET A 117 15.10 -4.70 5.07
CA MET A 117 15.02 -5.41 6.36
C MET A 117 15.20 -6.92 6.19
N ALA A 118 14.59 -7.52 5.17
CA ALA A 118 14.67 -8.95 4.95
C ALA A 118 16.10 -9.43 4.67
N GLU A 119 16.94 -8.61 4.04
CA GLU A 119 18.36 -8.91 3.83
C GLU A 119 19.12 -9.12 5.14
N HIS A 120 18.73 -8.43 6.21
CA HIS A 120 19.32 -8.53 7.54
C HIS A 120 18.68 -9.61 8.43
N LEU A 121 17.62 -10.28 7.98
CA LEU A 121 17.00 -11.36 8.72
C LEU A 121 17.79 -12.67 8.57
N PRO A 122 18.03 -13.40 9.66
CA PRO A 122 18.77 -14.68 9.62
C PRO A 122 17.96 -15.81 8.99
N SER A 123 16.63 -15.75 9.07
CA SER A 123 15.74 -16.75 8.47
C SER A 123 14.31 -16.20 8.36
N ALA A 124 13.40 -16.98 7.76
CA ALA A 124 11.97 -16.69 7.70
C ALA A 124 11.24 -16.95 9.05
N ALA A 125 11.89 -17.58 10.03
CA ALA A 125 11.35 -17.73 11.39
C ALA A 125 11.73 -16.50 12.22
N ILE A 126 10.93 -15.45 12.13
CA ILE A 126 11.26 -14.13 12.71
C ILE A 126 10.86 -14.06 14.18
N THR A 127 11.84 -13.86 15.06
CA THR A 127 11.59 -13.46 16.45
C THR A 127 11.53 -11.94 16.59
N ALA A 128 11.03 -11.45 17.73
CA ALA A 128 11.06 -10.01 18.02
C ALA A 128 12.49 -9.43 18.05
N GLN A 129 13.46 -10.21 18.53
CA GLN A 129 14.87 -9.80 18.55
C GLN A 129 15.43 -9.72 17.13
N ASP A 130 15.13 -10.69 16.26
CA ASP A 130 15.57 -10.66 14.86
C ASP A 130 15.00 -9.44 14.14
N TYR A 131 13.72 -9.14 14.34
CA TYR A 131 13.09 -7.95 13.75
C TYR A 131 13.75 -6.65 14.22
N ALA A 132 14.00 -6.51 15.53
CA ALA A 132 14.64 -5.32 16.09
C ALA A 132 16.07 -5.15 15.54
N ASN A 133 16.84 -6.24 15.47
CA ASN A 133 18.18 -6.23 14.90
C ASN A 133 18.16 -5.85 13.41
N ALA A 134 17.25 -6.45 12.62
CA ALA A 134 17.10 -6.13 11.20
C ALA A 134 16.65 -4.68 10.97
N TRP A 135 15.80 -4.13 11.85
CA TRP A 135 15.39 -2.73 11.80
C TRP A 135 16.56 -1.77 12.03
N LEU A 136 17.37 -2.05 13.06
CA LEU A 136 18.57 -1.26 13.36
C LEU A 136 19.61 -1.37 12.25
N ALA A 137 19.81 -2.58 11.70
CA ALA A 137 20.77 -2.84 10.64
C ALA A 137 20.37 -2.21 9.29
N CYS A 138 19.07 -2.24 8.93
CA CYS A 138 18.58 -1.58 7.72
C CYS A 138 18.83 -0.06 7.76
N GLY A 139 18.79 0.58 8.95
CA GLY A 139 19.42 1.88 9.15
C GLY A 139 18.83 3.04 8.32
N GLU A 140 17.50 3.07 8.15
CA GLU A 140 16.80 3.96 7.19
C GLU A 140 15.85 4.98 7.85
N PRO A 141 16.32 5.83 8.79
CA PRO A 141 15.44 6.71 9.57
C PRO A 141 14.72 7.76 8.73
N ALA A 142 15.39 8.35 7.74
CA ALA A 142 14.78 9.35 6.84
C ALA A 142 13.66 8.72 5.99
N SER A 143 13.89 7.52 5.47
CA SER A 143 12.90 6.76 4.71
C SER A 143 11.70 6.38 5.59
N ARG A 144 11.92 6.00 6.85
CA ARG A 144 10.83 5.70 7.80
C ARG A 144 10.03 6.94 8.16
N GLN A 145 10.69 8.09 8.33
CA GLN A 145 10.00 9.36 8.53
C GLN A 145 9.10 9.70 7.33
N GLN A 146 9.61 9.55 6.11
CA GLN A 146 8.82 9.74 4.89
C GLN A 146 7.64 8.77 4.81
N GLN A 147 7.82 7.51 5.23
CA GLN A 147 6.74 6.51 5.28
C GLN A 147 5.60 6.94 6.22
N ILE A 148 5.92 7.52 7.38
CA ILE A 148 4.95 8.06 8.34
C ILE A 148 4.21 9.26 7.74
N GLU A 149 4.94 10.23 7.17
CA GLU A 149 4.35 11.42 6.56
C GLU A 149 3.40 11.08 5.42
N LEU A 150 3.78 10.13 4.55
CA LEU A 150 2.92 9.64 3.49
C LEU A 150 1.68 8.93 4.03
N THR A 151 1.82 8.09 5.06
CA THR A 151 0.68 7.41 5.70
C THR A 151 -0.32 8.41 6.26
N MET A 152 0.15 9.44 6.96
CA MET A 152 -0.71 10.49 7.51
C MET A 152 -1.40 11.29 6.40
N ALA A 153 -0.65 11.71 5.37
CA ALA A 153 -1.20 12.46 4.25
C ALA A 153 -2.28 11.66 3.48
N VAL A 154 -2.07 10.35 3.30
CA VAL A 154 -3.07 9.45 2.72
C VAL A 154 -4.31 9.37 3.60
N GLY A 155 -4.15 9.17 4.92
CA GLY A 155 -5.27 9.11 5.86
C GLY A 155 -6.13 10.38 5.84
N GLU A 156 -5.50 11.55 5.87
CA GLU A 156 -6.19 12.84 5.79
C GLU A 156 -6.90 13.05 4.45
N ALA A 157 -6.27 12.64 3.34
CA ALA A 157 -6.88 12.75 2.03
C ALA A 157 -8.09 11.83 1.88
N LEU A 158 -8.01 10.59 2.38
CA LEU A 158 -9.13 9.65 2.38
C LEU A 158 -10.29 10.17 3.25
N ASP A 159 -10.03 10.74 4.42
CA ASP A 159 -11.07 11.37 5.25
C ASP A 159 -11.76 12.52 4.50
N ARG A 160 -11.02 13.38 3.80
CA ARG A 160 -11.62 14.45 2.97
C ARG A 160 -12.45 13.90 1.81
N LEU A 161 -11.95 12.89 1.11
CA LEU A 161 -12.61 12.30 -0.06
C LEU A 161 -13.89 11.55 0.31
N THR A 162 -13.88 10.84 1.43
CA THR A 162 -15.06 10.08 1.91
C THR A 162 -16.21 10.97 2.39
N ARG A 163 -15.93 12.24 2.73
CA ARG A 163 -16.93 13.26 3.06
C ARG A 163 -17.61 13.89 1.82
N LYS A 164 -17.18 13.56 0.60
CA LYS A 164 -17.79 14.05 -0.66
C LYS A 164 -18.80 13.03 -1.22
N PRO A 165 -20.13 13.22 -1.03
CA PRO A 165 -21.14 12.21 -1.37
C PRO A 165 -21.20 11.83 -2.86
N LEU A 166 -20.84 12.76 -3.76
CA LEU A 166 -20.77 12.51 -5.21
C LEU A 166 -19.68 11.49 -5.58
N LEU A 167 -18.50 11.53 -4.94
CA LEU A 167 -17.39 10.61 -5.24
C LEU A 167 -17.74 9.15 -4.89
N ARG A 168 -18.44 8.91 -3.77
CA ARG A 168 -18.93 7.57 -3.40
C ARG A 168 -19.90 7.00 -4.44
N GLN A 169 -20.79 7.83 -5.01
CA GLN A 169 -21.73 7.38 -6.03
C GLN A 169 -21.03 7.07 -7.35
N THR A 170 -20.08 7.92 -7.78
CA THR A 170 -19.29 7.69 -8.99
C THR A 170 -18.44 6.43 -8.90
N LEU A 171 -17.82 6.17 -7.73
CA LEU A 171 -17.09 4.93 -7.48
C LEU A 171 -17.99 3.70 -7.57
N LYS A 172 -19.19 3.72 -6.96
CA LYS A 172 -20.14 2.59 -7.07
C LYS A 172 -20.65 2.36 -8.50
N LEU A 173 -20.81 3.42 -9.29
CA LEU A 173 -21.23 3.33 -10.70
C LEU A 173 -20.13 2.78 -11.63
N MET A 174 -18.87 2.94 -11.26
CA MET A 174 -17.71 2.40 -11.98
C MET A 174 -17.55 0.87 -11.86
N ARG A 175 -18.35 0.21 -11.00
CA ARG A 175 -18.25 -1.22 -10.69
C ARG A 175 -18.38 -2.15 -11.90
N GLY A 176 -19.38 -1.91 -12.74
CA GLY A 176 -19.61 -2.69 -13.97
C GLY A 176 -18.53 -2.46 -15.04
N PRO A 177 -18.24 -1.20 -15.41
CA PRO A 177 -17.18 -0.87 -16.36
C PRO A 177 -15.79 -1.36 -15.92
N ALA A 178 -15.46 -1.25 -14.63
CA ALA A 178 -14.18 -1.69 -14.08
C ALA A 178 -14.02 -3.22 -14.14
N GLN A 179 -15.05 -4.00 -13.81
CA GLN A 179 -14.99 -5.46 -13.96
C GLN A 179 -14.86 -5.89 -15.42
N MET A 180 -15.58 -5.25 -16.34
CA MET A 180 -15.48 -5.55 -17.78
C MET A 180 -14.14 -5.13 -18.40
N ALA A 181 -13.50 -4.07 -17.88
CA ALA A 181 -12.18 -3.62 -18.33
C ALA A 181 -11.02 -4.38 -17.67
N GLY A 182 -11.32 -5.38 -16.83
CA GLY A 182 -10.30 -6.14 -16.10
C GLY A 182 -9.61 -5.31 -15.04
N LEU A 183 -10.33 -4.44 -14.34
CA LEU A 183 -9.89 -3.55 -13.25
C LEU A 183 -10.59 -3.88 -11.92
N GLY A 184 -11.12 -5.12 -11.81
CA GLY A 184 -11.94 -5.55 -10.69
C GLY A 184 -11.21 -5.48 -9.34
N ALA A 185 -9.90 -5.75 -9.31
CA ALA A 185 -9.11 -5.67 -8.08
C ALA A 185 -8.97 -4.21 -7.59
N LEU A 186 -8.79 -3.26 -8.51
CA LEU A 186 -8.75 -1.83 -8.19
C LEU A 186 -10.11 -1.33 -7.67
N GLN A 187 -11.20 -1.75 -8.29
CA GLN A 187 -12.54 -1.39 -7.84
C GLN A 187 -12.83 -1.94 -6.44
N SER A 188 -12.48 -3.20 -6.17
CA SER A 188 -12.63 -3.79 -4.84
C SER A 188 -11.83 -3.02 -3.78
N PHE A 189 -10.61 -2.59 -4.09
CA PHE A 189 -9.82 -1.71 -3.23
C PHE A 189 -10.56 -0.40 -2.92
N LEU A 190 -11.08 0.29 -3.95
CA LEU A 190 -11.80 1.56 -3.75
C LEU A 190 -13.11 1.40 -2.98
N GLU A 191 -13.80 0.26 -3.11
CA GLU A 191 -15.01 -0.07 -2.35
C GLU A 191 -14.73 -0.51 -0.91
N SER A 192 -13.54 -1.05 -0.64
CA SER A 192 -13.09 -1.43 0.71
C SER A 192 -12.74 -0.23 1.57
N ILE A 193 -12.56 0.96 0.98
CA ILE A 193 -12.39 2.22 1.72
C ILE A 193 -13.65 2.45 2.55
N PRO A 194 -13.58 2.35 3.88
CA PRO A 194 -14.74 2.51 4.71
C PRO A 194 -15.27 3.92 4.56
N GLY A 195 -16.59 4.00 4.54
CA GLY A 195 -17.25 5.25 4.70
C GLY A 195 -17.18 5.81 6.13
N PRO A 196 -17.32 7.14 6.37
CA PRO A 196 -17.90 7.60 7.62
C PRO A 196 -19.24 6.92 7.88
#